data_AF-A0A4P9UKG7-F1
#
_entry.id   AF-A0A4P9UKG7-F1
#
_cell.length_a   1.000
_cell.length_b   1.000
_cell.length_c   1.000
_cell.angle_alpha   90.00
_cell.angle_beta   90.00
_cell.angle_gamma   90.00
#
_symmetry.space_group_name_H-M   'P 1'
#
loop_
_entity.id
_entity.type
_entity.pdbx_description
1 polymer ?
#
loop_
_entity_poly.entity_id
_entity_poly.type
_entity_poly.pdbx_seq_one_letter_code
_entity_poly.pdbx_strand_id
1 'polypeptide(L)' 'MNDTKKACDLCGLTVETPGFKLKTKEGDKDFCCEGCKGIYQMLHEDQILPESEKSE' A
#
# COMPACT_ATOMS: atom_id res chain seq x y z
N MET A 1 -9.72 -23.05 -7.67
CA MET A 1 -8.93 -21.82 -7.81
C MET A 1 -8.84 -21.15 -6.45
N ASN A 2 -7.63 -20.96 -5.91
CA ASN A 2 -7.44 -20.15 -4.70
C ASN A 2 -6.96 -18.78 -5.17
N ASP A 3 -7.92 -17.97 -5.61
CA ASP A 3 -7.69 -16.55 -5.89
C ASP A 3 -7.43 -15.88 -4.54
N THR A 4 -6.17 -15.93 -4.07
CA THR A 4 -5.72 -15.23 -2.88
C THR A 4 -5.69 -13.73 -3.19
N LYS A 5 -6.88 -13.14 -3.34
CA LYS A 5 -7.02 -11.70 -3.51
C LYS A 5 -6.53 -11.05 -2.21
N LYS A 6 -5.48 -10.24 -2.31
CA LYS A 6 -4.92 -9.54 -1.15
C LYS A 6 -5.97 -8.62 -0.55
N ALA A 7 -6.00 -8.54 0.78
CA ALA A 7 -6.80 -7.56 1.49
C ALA A 7 -6.00 -6.25 1.61
N CYS A 8 -6.72 -5.13 1.62
CA CYS A 8 -6.19 -3.80 1.86
C CYS A 8 -5.66 -3.71 3.29
N ASP A 9 -4.40 -3.31 3.45
CA ASP A 9 -3.75 -3.16 4.76
C ASP A 9 -4.39 -2.07 5.64
N LEU A 10 -5.20 -1.17 5.08
CA LEU A 10 -5.90 -0.12 5.85
C LEU A 10 -7.35 -0.50 6.22
N CYS A 11 -8.17 -0.86 5.24
CA CYS A 11 -9.62 -1.06 5.44
C CYS A 11 -10.05 -2.53 5.45
N GLY A 12 -9.15 -3.47 5.14
CA GLY A 12 -9.44 -4.91 5.09
C GLY A 12 -10.26 -5.37 3.89
N LEU A 13 -10.68 -4.48 3.00
CA LEU A 13 -11.42 -4.83 1.79
C LEU A 13 -10.51 -5.51 0.76
N THR A 14 -11.11 -6.29 -0.14
CA THR A 14 -10.38 -6.93 -1.23
C THR A 14 -9.75 -5.90 -2.17
N VAL A 15 -8.46 -6.06 -2.47
CA VAL A 15 -7.78 -5.27 -3.50
C VAL A 15 -8.21 -5.78 -4.86
N GLU A 16 -9.16 -5.09 -5.49
CA GLU A 16 -9.64 -5.40 -6.84
C GLU A 16 -8.69 -4.87 -7.92
N THR A 17 -8.04 -3.74 -7.65
CA THR A 17 -7.12 -3.05 -8.56
C THR A 17 -5.72 -2.98 -7.95
N PRO A 18 -4.83 -3.93 -8.30
CA PRO A 18 -3.43 -3.87 -7.86
C PRO A 18 -2.76 -2.65 -8.50
N GLY A 19 -1.98 -1.91 -7.71
CA GLY A 19 -1.26 -0.71 -8.17
C GLY A 19 -0.94 0.28 -7.06
N PHE A 20 -1.73 0.25 -5.98
CA PHE A 20 -1.50 1.06 -4.79
C PHE A 20 -0.65 0.27 -3.79
N LYS A 21 0.66 0.30 -4.00
CA LYS A 21 1.65 -0.24 -3.07
C LYS A 21 2.41 0.88 -2.38
N LEU A 22 2.82 0.63 -1.15
CA LEU A 22 3.64 1.55 -0.37
C LEU A 22 4.76 0.79 0.33
N LYS A 23 6.00 1.26 0.16
CA LYS A 23 7.15 0.72 0.87
C LYS A 23 7.20 1.35 2.25
N THR A 24 7.20 0.51 3.27
CA THR A 24 7.32 0.95 4.67
C THR A 24 8.50 0.24 5.33
N LYS A 25 8.95 0.75 6.48
CA LYS A 25 9.97 0.11 7.32
C LYS A 25 9.57 -1.31 7.74
N GLU A 26 8.26 -1.58 7.84
CA GLU A 26 7.71 -2.88 8.20
C GLU A 26 7.53 -3.83 7.00
N GLY A 27 7.69 -3.33 5.77
CA GLY A 27 7.52 -4.08 4.53
C GLY A 27 6.62 -3.38 3.51
N ASP A 28 6.38 -4.05 2.38
CA ASP A 28 5.47 -3.56 1.34
C ASP A 28 4.01 -3.76 1.76
N LYS A 29 3.24 -2.66 1.73
CA LYS A 29 1.80 -2.62 2.02
C LYS A 29 0.99 -2.53 0.72
N ASP A 30 -0.15 -3.20 0.67
CA ASP A 30 -1.07 -3.25 -0.47
C ASP A 30 -2.40 -2.55 -0.11
N PHE A 31 -2.89 -1.67 -0.99
CA PHE A 31 -4.11 -0.91 -0.78
C PHE A 31 -5.12 -1.10 -1.92
N CYS A 32 -6.41 -1.02 -1.60
CA CYS A 32 -7.48 -1.16 -2.59
C CYS A 32 -7.69 0.09 -3.45
N CYS A 33 -7.21 1.26 -3.00
CA CYS A 33 -7.35 2.53 -3.70
C CYS A 33 -6.31 3.56 -3.25
N GLU A 34 -6.16 4.63 -4.03
CA GLU A 34 -5.27 5.76 -3.69
C GLU A 34 -5.63 6.41 -2.36
N GLY A 35 -6.92 6.50 -2.03
CA GLY A 35 -7.37 7.06 -0.75
C GLY A 35 -6.83 6.28 0.45
N CYS A 36 -6.83 4.95 0.39
CA CYS A 36 -6.26 4.13 1.46
C CYS A 36 -4.73 4.28 1.56
N LYS A 37 -4.04 4.37 0.42
CA LYS A 37 -2.59 4.64 0.39
C LYS A 37 -2.29 6.00 1.03
N GLY A 38 -2.99 7.06 0.63
CA GLY A 38 -2.79 8.41 1.13
C GLY A 38 -3.06 8.54 2.62
N ILE A 39 -4.17 7.99 3.12
CA ILE A 39 -4.47 7.98 4.56
C ILE A 39 -3.38 7.23 5.33
N TYR A 40 -2.93 6.08 4.84
CA TYR A 40 -1.86 5.34 5.49
C TYR A 40 -0.54 6.14 5.51
N GLN A 41 -0.19 6.81 4.41
CA GLN A 41 0.97 7.71 4.36
C GLN A 41 0.89 8.83 5.38
N MET A 42 -0.29 9.42 5.59
CA MET A 42 -0.49 10.50 6.57
C MET A 42 -0.44 9.98 8.02
N LEU A 43 -1.01 8.80 8.28
CA LEU A 43 -1.03 8.23 9.63
C LEU A 43 0.31 7.60 10.03
N HIS A 44 1.07 7.11 9.05
CA HIS A 44 2.30 6.35 9.25
C HIS A 44 3.48 7.01 8.54
N GLU A 45 3.52 8.34 8.45
CA GLU A 45 4.53 9.10 7.69
C GLU A 45 5.98 8.70 8.05
N ASP A 46 6.28 8.53 9.34
CA ASP A 46 7.61 8.10 9.82
C ASP A 46 7.97 6.70 9.31
N GLN A 47 6.98 5.85 9.06
CA GLN A 47 7.19 4.48 8.65
C GLN A 47 7.30 4.34 7.13
N ILE A 48 6.98 5.40 6.37
CA ILE A 48 7.04 5.36 4.91
C ILE A 48 8.50 5.50 4.49
N LEU A 49 8.97 4.51 3.73
CA LEU A 49 10.26 4.63 3.07
C LEU A 49 10.06 5.51 1.84
N PRO A 50 10.96 6.47 1.58
CA PRO A 50 10.92 7.20 0.32
C PRO A 50 10.93 6.17 -0.80
N GLU A 51 9.88 6.16 -1.64
CA GLU A 51 9.96 5.43 -2.90
C GLU A 51 11.21 5.97 -3.58
N SER A 52 12.21 5.11 -3.79
CA SER A 52 13.43 5.52 -4.50
C SER A 52 12.97 6.01 -5.86
N GLU A 53 12.80 7.33 -5.97
CA GLU A 53 12.63 8.04 -7.21
C GLU A 53 13.78 7.56 -8.07
N LYS A 54 13.42 6.77 -9.08
CA LYS A 54 14.36 6.23 -10.03
C LYS A 54 15.07 7.45 -10.60
N SER A 55 16.31 7.64 -10.19
CA SER A 55 17.26 8.50 -10.87
C SER A 55 17.34 7.98 -12.29
N GLU A 56 16.94 8.78 -13.27
CA GLU A 56 17.39 8.74 -14.67
C GLU A 56 17.01 10.05 -15.37
#